data_AF-A0A2U9NPD0-F1
#
_entry.id   AF-A0A2U9NPD0-F1
#
_cell.length_a   1.000
_cell.length_b   1.000
_cell.length_c   1.000
_cell.angle_alpha   90.00
_cell.angle_beta   90.00
_cell.angle_gamma   90.00
#
_symmetry.space_group_name_H-M   'P 1'
#
loop_
_entity.id
_entity.type
_entity.pdbx_description
1 polymer ?
#
loop_
_entity_poly.entity_id
_entity_poly.type
_entity_poly.pdbx_seq_one_letter_code
_entity_poly.pdbx_strand_id
1 'polypeptide(L)'
;MANNKSAKKRILINKRNRLQNRFYKSSVRTLTKMFFKDLELYKMSQSANDRETAQLRLNSIYSLIDKGSKRNVFHKNTAARKKSKLALRLKVV
;
A
#
# COMPACT_ATOMS: atom_id res chain seq x y z
N MET A 1 -4.79 -12.82 -32.17
CA MET A 1 -5.53 -13.68 -31.23
C MET A 1 -4.59 -14.70 -30.60
N ALA A 2 -4.88 -15.18 -29.39
CA ALA A 2 -4.12 -16.30 -28.82
C ALA A 2 -4.60 -17.61 -29.44
N ASN A 3 -3.82 -18.15 -30.38
CA ASN A 3 -4.21 -19.33 -31.15
C ASN A 3 -3.84 -20.66 -30.44
N ASN A 4 -2.77 -20.65 -29.63
CA ASN A 4 -2.36 -21.81 -28.84
C ASN A 4 -3.14 -21.90 -27.50
N LYS A 5 -3.49 -23.13 -27.07
CA LYS A 5 -4.11 -23.42 -25.77
C LYS A 5 -3.30 -22.83 -24.60
N SER A 6 -1.97 -22.92 -24.66
CA SER A 6 -1.08 -22.35 -23.63
C SER A 6 -1.22 -20.83 -23.54
N ALA A 7 -1.30 -20.15 -24.68
CA ALA A 7 -1.47 -18.70 -24.76
C ALA A 7 -2.82 -18.25 -24.19
N LYS A 8 -3.93 -18.92 -24.55
CA LYS A 8 -5.26 -18.64 -23.98
C LYS A 8 -5.26 -18.78 -22.45
N LYS A 9 -4.64 -19.85 -21.93
CA LYS A 9 -4.50 -20.08 -20.47
C LYS A 9 -3.69 -18.96 -19.79
N ARG A 10 -2.58 -18.54 -20.38
CA ARG A 10 -1.73 -17.47 -19.81
C ARG A 10 -2.46 -16.13 -19.73
N ILE A 11 -3.30 -15.80 -20.71
CA ILE A 11 -4.13 -14.59 -20.68
C ILE A 11 -5.07 -14.58 -19.46
N LEU A 12 -5.76 -15.70 -19.20
CA LEU A 12 -6.68 -15.82 -18.05
C LEU A 12 -5.95 -15.70 -16.71
N ILE A 13 -4.81 -16.39 -16.56
CA ILE A 13 -3.98 -16.31 -15.35
C ILE A 13 -3.47 -14.89 -15.13
N ASN A 14 -3.00 -14.22 -16.18
CA ASN A 14 -2.51 -12.85 -16.10
C ASN A 14 -3.63 -11.88 -15.73
N LYS A 15 -4.84 -12.04 -16.28
CA LYS A 15 -6.01 -11.23 -15.92
C LYS A 15 -6.34 -11.39 -14.42
N ARG A 16 -6.40 -12.62 -13.92
CA ARG A 16 -6.64 -12.91 -12.49
C ARG A 16 -5.59 -12.27 -11.60
N ASN A 17 -4.31 -12.50 -11.89
CA ASN A 17 -3.19 -11.96 -11.11
C ASN A 17 -3.15 -10.43 -11.15
N ARG A 18 -3.44 -9.82 -12.32
CA ARG A 18 -3.51 -8.36 -12.47
C ARG A 18 -4.58 -7.76 -11.56
N LEU A 19 -5.78 -8.35 -11.49
CA LEU A 19 -6.87 -7.87 -10.64
C LEU A 19 -6.50 -7.93 -9.15
N GLN A 20 -5.92 -9.06 -8.71
CA GLN A 20 -5.46 -9.23 -7.33
C GLN A 20 -4.35 -8.22 -6.98
N ASN A 21 -3.34 -8.10 -7.84
CA ASN A 21 -2.23 -7.17 -7.62
C ASN A 21 -2.69 -5.71 -7.65
N ARG A 22 -3.67 -5.39 -8.50
CA ARG A 22 -4.25 -4.05 -8.59
C ARG A 22 -4.87 -3.64 -7.27
N PHE A 23 -5.66 -4.50 -6.63
CA PHE A 23 -6.28 -4.22 -5.33
C PHE A 23 -5.25 -3.78 -4.27
N TYR A 24 -4.21 -4.59 -4.02
CA TYR A 24 -3.19 -4.24 -3.03
C TYR A 24 -2.45 -2.94 -3.39
N LYS A 25 -2.08 -2.76 -4.66
CA LYS A 25 -1.37 -1.56 -5.12
C LYS A 25 -2.24 -0.31 -5.00
N SER A 26 -3.51 -0.38 -5.39
CA SER A 26 -4.43 0.76 -5.29
C SER A 26 -4.76 1.09 -3.85
N SER A 27 -5.05 0.10 -3.01
CA SER A 27 -5.41 0.32 -1.60
C SER A 27 -4.25 0.96 -0.83
N VAL A 28 -3.02 0.46 -1.00
CA VAL A 28 -1.84 1.09 -0.38
C VAL A 28 -1.67 2.53 -0.89
N ARG A 29 -1.86 2.80 -2.19
CA ARG A 29 -1.75 4.16 -2.74
C ARG A 29 -2.80 5.09 -2.15
N THR A 30 -4.05 4.66 -2.06
CA THR A 30 -5.16 5.45 -1.52
C THR A 30 -4.92 5.77 -0.04
N LEU A 31 -4.61 4.76 0.78
CA LEU A 31 -4.32 4.96 2.20
C LEU A 31 -3.10 5.84 2.42
N THR A 32 -2.06 5.72 1.58
CA THR A 32 -0.88 6.58 1.66
C THR A 32 -1.24 8.05 1.40
N LYS A 33 -2.11 8.33 0.41
CA LYS A 33 -2.59 9.71 0.15
C LYS A 33 -3.39 10.25 1.34
N MET A 34 -4.25 9.41 1.91
CA MET A 34 -5.04 9.75 3.09
C MET A 34 -4.15 10.04 4.30
N PHE A 35 -3.14 9.21 4.56
CA PHE A 35 -2.16 9.43 5.63
C PHE A 35 -1.39 10.75 5.48
N PHE A 36 -1.03 11.16 4.26
CA PHE A 36 -0.39 12.46 4.06
C PHE A 36 -1.31 13.64 4.39
N LYS A 37 -2.61 13.52 4.09
CA LYS A 37 -3.58 14.55 4.50
C LYS A 37 -3.70 14.65 6.01
N ASP A 38 -3.71 13.52 6.73
CA ASP A 38 -3.77 13.57 8.21
C ASP A 38 -2.49 14.16 8.80
N LEU A 39 -1.33 13.85 8.21
CA LEU A 39 -0.07 14.45 8.61
C LEU A 39 -0.07 15.98 8.41
N GLU A 40 -0.65 16.47 7.32
CA GLU A 40 -0.80 17.91 7.09
C GLU A 40 -1.72 18.56 8.13
N LEU A 41 -2.83 17.92 8.47
CA LEU A 41 -3.71 18.39 9.56
C LEU A 41 -3.00 18.40 10.91
N TYR A 42 -2.29 17.33 11.25
CA TYR A 42 -1.53 17.23 12.49
C TYR A 42 -0.45 18.29 12.61
N LYS A 43 0.24 18.63 11.51
CA LYS A 43 1.19 19.76 11.49
C LYS A 43 0.58 21.09 11.89
N MET A 44 -0.69 21.32 11.52
CA MET A 44 -1.37 22.59 11.79
C MET A 44 -1.99 22.62 13.19
N SER A 45 -2.62 21.52 13.62
CA SER A 45 -3.36 21.46 14.89
C SER A 45 -2.49 21.11 16.10
N GLN A 46 -1.44 20.30 15.90
CA GLN A 46 -0.61 19.66 16.94
C GLN A 46 -1.40 18.91 18.02
N SER A 47 -2.65 18.53 17.72
CA SER A 47 -3.52 17.82 18.65
C SER A 47 -3.13 16.35 18.78
N ALA A 48 -3.26 15.79 19.99
CA ALA A 48 -2.99 14.38 20.26
C ALA A 48 -3.92 13.44 19.45
N ASN A 49 -5.18 13.85 19.23
CA ASN A 49 -6.17 13.05 18.50
C ASN A 49 -5.80 12.88 17.01
N ASP A 50 -5.22 13.92 16.40
CA ASP A 50 -4.82 13.89 15.00
C ASP A 50 -3.59 13.00 14.79
N ARG A 51 -2.67 13.01 15.77
CA ARG A 51 -1.53 12.09 15.80
C ARG A 51 -1.99 10.64 15.89
N GLU A 52 -2.95 10.33 16.75
CA GLU A 52 -3.50 8.98 16.89
C GLU A 52 -4.16 8.52 15.59
N THR A 53 -4.92 9.39 14.94
CA THR A 53 -5.55 9.12 13.65
C THR A 53 -4.51 8.79 12.57
N ALA A 54 -3.44 9.57 12.47
CA ALA A 54 -2.34 9.30 11.55
C ALA A 54 -1.63 7.97 11.86
N GLN A 55 -1.45 7.63 13.15
CA GLN A 55 -0.87 6.35 13.58
C GLN A 55 -1.76 5.16 13.21
N LEU A 56 -3.08 5.27 13.39
CA LEU A 56 -4.04 4.23 13.00
C LEU A 56 -4.01 3.98 11.48
N ARG A 57 -3.92 5.05 10.68
CA ARG A 57 -3.75 4.91 9.22
C ARG A 57 -2.41 4.27 8.86
N LEU A 58 -1.33 4.62 9.55
CA LEU A 58 -0.02 4.00 9.35
C LEU A 58 -0.06 2.49 9.62
N ASN A 59 -0.68 2.07 10.72
CA ASN A 59 -0.86 0.66 11.08
C ASN A 59 -1.64 -0.10 10.00
N SER A 60 -2.70 0.52 9.46
CA SER A 60 -3.50 -0.04 8.36
C SER A 60 -2.68 -0.21 7.08
N ILE A 61 -1.83 0.77 6.74
CA ILE A 61 -0.92 0.69 5.59
C ILE A 61 0.08 -0.46 5.78
N TYR A 62 0.66 -0.61 6.97
CA TYR A 62 1.61 -1.67 7.27
C TYR A 62 0.99 -3.06 7.09
N SER A 63 -0.21 -3.25 7.65
CA SER A 63 -0.97 -4.50 7.50
C SER A 63 -1.17 -4.87 6.02
N LEU A 64 -1.54 -3.92 5.17
CA LEU A 64 -1.76 -4.16 3.74
C LEU A 64 -0.45 -4.41 2.96
N ILE A 65 0.62 -3.69 3.29
CA ILE A 65 1.93 -3.90 2.67
C ILE A 65 2.45 -5.32 2.98
N ASP A 66 2.33 -5.77 4.23
CA ASP A 66 2.82 -7.09 4.64
C ASP A 66 1.98 -8.22 4.06
N LYS A 67 0.65 -8.08 4.09
CA LYS A 67 -0.25 -9.01 3.40
C LYS A 67 0.07 -9.09 1.90
N GLY A 68 0.38 -7.95 1.28
CA GLY A 68 0.81 -7.88 -0.12
C GLY A 68 2.18 -8.50 -0.37
N SER A 69 3.12 -8.38 0.58
CA SER A 69 4.45 -9.00 0.49
C SER A 69 4.35 -10.52 0.61
N LYS A 70 3.57 -11.05 1.55
CA LYS A 70 3.32 -12.50 1.71
C LYS A 70 2.71 -13.12 0.45
N ARG A 71 1.90 -12.33 -0.28
CA ARG A 71 1.26 -12.74 -1.54
C ARG A 71 2.09 -12.41 -2.79
N ASN A 72 3.37 -12.07 -2.64
CA ASN A 72 4.30 -11.74 -3.72
C ASN A 72 3.85 -10.56 -4.62
N VAL A 73 2.99 -9.68 -4.12
CA VAL A 73 2.59 -8.45 -4.83
C VAL A 73 3.68 -7.39 -4.75
N PHE A 74 4.36 -7.33 -3.60
CA PHE A 74 5.51 -6.47 -3.36
C PHE A 74 6.74 -7.35 -3.07
N HIS A 75 7.87 -7.00 -3.68
CA HIS A 75 9.15 -7.56 -3.28
C HIS A 75 9.51 -7.08 -1.87
N LYS A 76 10.19 -7.93 -1.08
CA LYS A 76 10.58 -7.66 0.32
C LYS A 76 11.25 -6.29 0.50
N ASN A 77 12.18 -5.93 -0.37
CA ASN A 77 12.88 -4.63 -0.30
C ASN A 77 11.95 -3.45 -0.59
N THR A 78 10.97 -3.63 -1.49
CA THR A 78 9.99 -2.58 -1.80
C THR A 78 9.01 -2.38 -0.63
N ALA A 79 8.60 -3.46 0.04
CA ALA A 79 7.80 -3.37 1.25
C ALA A 79 8.57 -2.63 2.36
N ALA A 80 9.81 -3.04 2.64
CA ALA A 80 10.67 -2.41 3.65
C ALA A 80 10.90 -0.91 3.39
N ARG A 81 11.28 -0.53 2.14
CA ARG A 81 11.48 0.88 1.77
C ARG A 81 10.22 1.72 1.97
N LYS A 82 9.04 1.19 1.62
CA LYS A 82 7.77 1.92 1.81
C LYS A 82 7.47 2.15 3.29
N LYS A 83 7.67 1.13 4.14
CA LYS A 83 7.47 1.25 5.59
C LYS A 83 8.40 2.29 6.21
N SER A 84 9.70 2.18 5.91
CA SER A 84 10.74 3.10 6.38
C SER A 84 10.43 4.54 5.97
N LYS A 85 10.04 4.76 4.70
CA LYS A 85 9.66 6.10 4.22
C LYS A 85 8.52 6.68 5.04
N LEU A 86 7.45 5.93 5.30
CA LEU A 86 6.28 6.44 6.05
C LEU A 86 6.60 6.71 7.53
N ALA A 87 7.34 5.81 8.18
CA ALA A 87 7.80 6.00 9.56
C ALA A 87 8.62 7.29 9.71
N LEU A 88 9.54 7.53 8.76
CA LEU A 88 10.36 8.74 8.78
C LEU A 88 9.51 10.01 8.67
N ARG A 89 8.44 10.01 7.88
CA ARG A 89 7.56 11.20 7.79
C ARG A 89 6.87 11.47 9.11
N LEU A 90 6.33 10.46 9.76
CA LEU A 90 5.67 10.63 11.05
C LEU A 90 6.63 11.10 12.15
N LYS A 91 7.91 10.73 12.08
CA LYS A 91 8.93 11.17 13.06
C LYS A 91 9.38 12.63 12.86
N VAL A 92 9.38 13.10 11.62
CA VAL A 92 9.83 14.46 11.27
C VAL A 92 8.77 15.51 11.60
N VAL A 93 7.49 15.11 11.57
CA VAL A 93 6.36 15.92 12.00
C VAL A 93 6.19 15.84 13.50
#